data_AF-A0AA96CLB3-F1
#
_entry.id   AF-A0AA96CLB3-F1
#
_cell.length_a   1.000
_cell.length_b   1.000
_cell.length_c   1.000
_cell.angle_alpha   90.00
_cell.angle_beta   90.00
_cell.angle_gamma   90.00
#
_symmetry.space_group_name_H-M   'P 1'
#
loop_
_entity.id
_entity.type
_entity.pdbx_description
1 polymer ?
#
loop_
_entity_poly.entity_id
_entity_poly.type
_entity_poly.pdbx_seq_one_letter_code
_entity_poly.pdbx_strand_id
1 'polypeptide(L)'
;MPLSLIEELPKIVKEGRAEVARILERINSGNALALQTNELVLPSKDVSGLYRGELPSIDENEEWKNRLIYGDNILVMQGLLAGDSSSGLESMRGKIDLIYIDPPFDSKADYRTKITLPNVNLNQKPTVIEQFAYADTWKDGTVSYLKMIYPRLALMRELLSEKGSIYVHIDWHVGHYVKILLDDIFGKNNFVNEIIWHYKTGGATDRYFNRKHDTFFYIVKEIIIFTIITKRKRL
;
A
#
# COMPACT_ATOMS: atom_id res chain seq x y z
N MET A 1 11.21 -15.37 -28.52
CA MET A 1 10.04 -15.49 -27.62
C MET A 1 10.19 -14.44 -26.53
N PRO A 2 9.12 -13.75 -26.10
CA PRO A 2 9.20 -12.90 -24.91
C PRO A 2 9.62 -13.75 -23.70
N LEU A 3 10.45 -13.18 -22.82
CA LEU A 3 10.88 -13.85 -21.60
C LEU A 3 9.66 -14.12 -20.72
N SER A 4 9.65 -15.28 -20.06
CA SER A 4 8.63 -15.59 -19.07
C SER A 4 8.81 -14.72 -17.82
N LEU A 5 7.74 -14.50 -17.06
CA LEU A 5 7.80 -13.73 -15.83
C LEU A 5 8.80 -14.33 -14.81
N ILE A 6 8.96 -15.65 -14.80
CA ILE A 6 9.92 -16.34 -13.93
C ILE A 6 11.37 -15.97 -14.31
N GLU A 7 11.66 -15.82 -15.60
CA GLU A 7 12.97 -15.39 -16.08
C GLU A 7 13.24 -13.90 -15.80
N GLU A 8 12.19 -13.08 -15.77
CA GLU A 8 12.28 -11.64 -15.46
C GLU A 8 12.39 -11.36 -13.95
N LEU A 9 11.84 -12.21 -13.08
CA LEU A 9 11.80 -12.00 -11.62
C LEU A 9 13.17 -11.67 -10.99
N PRO A 10 14.27 -12.41 -11.26
CA PRO A 10 15.58 -12.08 -10.70
C PRO A 10 16.06 -10.67 -11.09
N LYS A 11 15.76 -10.24 -12.33
CA LYS A 11 16.10 -8.92 -12.83
C LYS A 11 15.26 -7.85 -12.14
N ILE A 12 13.95 -8.06 -11.98
CA ILE A 12 13.04 -7.16 -11.26
C ILE A 12 13.54 -6.95 -9.82
N VAL A 13 13.87 -8.03 -9.10
CA VAL A 13 14.37 -7.96 -7.73
C VAL A 13 15.71 -7.21 -7.67
N LYS A 14 16.64 -7.52 -8.58
CA LYS A 14 17.95 -6.85 -8.63
C LYS A 14 17.82 -5.34 -8.90
N GLU A 15 17.00 -4.96 -9.87
CA GLU A 15 16.72 -3.55 -10.20
C GLU A 15 16.04 -2.84 -9.04
N GLY A 16 15.04 -3.48 -8.42
CA GLY A 16 14.34 -2.94 -7.25
C GLY A 16 15.26 -2.70 -6.06
N ARG A 17 16.14 -3.65 -5.72
CA ARG A 17 17.16 -3.47 -4.66
C ARG A 17 18.09 -2.30 -4.95
N ALA A 18 18.55 -2.17 -6.20
CA ALA A 18 19.42 -1.07 -6.61
C ALA A 18 18.72 0.29 -6.58
N GLU A 19 17.43 0.35 -6.92
CA GLU A 19 16.62 1.56 -6.78
C GLU A 19 16.46 1.97 -5.31
N VAL A 20 16.08 1.03 -4.44
CA VAL A 20 15.93 1.27 -3.01
C VAL A 20 17.25 1.76 -2.39
N ALA A 21 18.37 1.13 -2.74
CA ALA A 21 19.68 1.55 -2.26
C ALA A 21 19.99 3.02 -2.65
N ARG A 22 19.75 3.40 -3.91
CA ARG A 22 19.92 4.78 -4.38
C ARG A 22 18.99 5.77 -3.66
N ILE A 23 17.74 5.38 -3.40
CA ILE A 23 16.79 6.21 -2.67
C ILE A 23 17.28 6.46 -1.24
N LEU A 24 17.69 5.40 -0.54
CA LEU A 24 18.16 5.49 0.85
C LEU A 24 19.48 6.27 0.97
N GLU A 25 20.41 6.08 0.03
CA GLU A 25 21.65 6.85 -0.05
C GLU A 25 21.35 8.35 -0.20
N ARG A 26 20.42 8.71 -1.11
CA ARG A 26 20.02 10.11 -1.31
C ARG A 26 19.41 10.74 -0.05
N ILE A 27 18.54 10.01 0.65
CA ILE A 27 17.95 10.46 1.92
C ILE A 27 19.05 10.72 2.96
N ASN A 28 19.99 9.79 3.11
CA ASN A 28 21.07 9.90 4.10
C ASN A 28 22.08 11.01 3.76
N SER A 29 22.23 11.35 2.47
CA SER A 29 23.16 12.39 2.01
C SER A 29 22.65 13.82 2.21
N GLY A 30 21.47 14.01 2.83
CA GLY A 30 20.90 15.33 3.11
C GLY A 30 20.22 16.01 1.90
N ASN A 31 20.19 15.36 0.73
CA ASN A 31 19.42 15.80 -0.44
C ASN A 31 17.96 15.31 -0.35
N ALA A 32 17.34 15.47 0.83
CA ALA A 32 15.97 15.05 1.06
C ALA A 32 14.99 16.00 0.36
N LEU A 33 13.95 15.43 -0.25
CA LEU A 33 12.85 16.19 -0.82
C LEU A 33 11.98 16.74 0.32
N ALA A 34 11.67 18.04 0.28
CA ALA A 34 10.75 18.65 1.22
C ALA A 34 9.33 18.12 1.01
N LEU A 35 8.66 17.73 2.10
CA LEU A 35 7.25 17.33 2.10
C LEU A 35 6.37 18.57 2.18
N GLN A 36 5.58 18.83 1.14
CA GLN A 36 4.51 19.82 1.24
C GLN A 36 3.23 19.13 1.70
N THR A 37 2.95 19.13 3.00
CA THR A 37 1.65 18.71 3.54
C THR A 37 0.61 19.78 3.29
N ASN A 38 -0.36 19.51 2.42
CA ASN A 38 -1.38 20.49 2.04
C ASN A 38 -2.57 20.56 3.00
N GLU A 39 -2.91 19.51 3.75
CA GLU A 39 -4.09 19.53 4.63
C GLU A 39 -3.90 18.72 5.93
N LEU A 40 -4.23 19.37 7.06
CA LEU A 40 -4.39 18.73 8.35
C LEU A 40 -5.80 18.12 8.41
N VAL A 41 -5.91 16.80 8.57
CA VAL A 41 -7.23 16.15 8.64
C VAL A 41 -7.60 15.92 10.10
N LEU A 42 -8.67 16.59 10.52
CA LEU A 42 -9.27 16.39 11.83
C LEU A 42 -10.06 15.08 11.81
N PRO A 43 -9.85 14.16 12.78
CA PRO A 43 -10.71 13.00 12.91
C PRO A 43 -12.12 13.46 13.31
N SER A 44 -13.07 13.42 12.38
CA SER A 44 -14.49 13.38 12.75
C SER A 44 -14.90 11.92 12.92
N LYS A 45 -15.42 11.56 14.10
CA LYS A 45 -16.25 10.36 14.19
C LYS A 45 -17.49 10.64 13.35
N ASP A 46 -17.79 9.77 12.40
CA ASP A 46 -19.06 9.79 11.69
C ASP A 46 -20.17 9.42 12.68
N VAL A 47 -20.72 10.44 13.35
CA VAL A 47 -21.97 10.34 14.11
C VAL A 47 -23.09 10.48 13.10
N SER A 48 -23.39 9.35 12.45
CA SER A 48 -24.50 9.10 11.53
C SER A 48 -25.57 10.21 11.47
N GLY A 49 -25.61 10.91 10.34
CA GLY A 49 -26.67 11.88 10.03
C GLY A 49 -26.24 12.84 8.93
N LEU A 50 -26.32 12.40 7.68
CA LEU A 50 -26.39 13.22 6.46
C LEU A 50 -25.73 14.60 6.56
N TYR A 51 -24.41 14.68 6.33
CA TYR A 51 -23.64 15.93 6.11
C TYR A 51 -24.09 17.18 6.89
N ARG A 52 -24.28 17.06 8.20
CA ARG A 52 -24.26 18.20 9.14
C ARG A 52 -23.25 17.93 10.23
N GLY A 53 -21.97 17.98 9.88
CA GLY A 53 -20.89 17.92 10.87
C GLY A 53 -20.60 19.32 11.39
N GLU A 54 -21.01 19.63 12.61
CA GLU A 54 -20.30 20.65 13.38
C GLU A 54 -18.88 20.13 13.62
N LEU A 55 -17.87 20.92 13.23
CA LEU A 55 -16.48 20.56 13.46
C LEU A 55 -16.23 20.53 14.98
N PRO A 56 -15.74 19.41 15.55
CA PRO A 56 -15.36 19.40 16.96
C PRO A 56 -14.28 20.48 17.19
N SER A 57 -14.42 21.22 18.29
CA SER A 57 -13.45 22.22 18.71
C SER A 57 -12.07 21.57 18.89
N ILE A 58 -11.06 22.11 18.23
CA ILE A 58 -9.68 21.62 18.26
C ILE A 58 -9.09 21.97 19.64
N ASP A 59 -8.62 20.96 20.39
CA ASP A 59 -7.69 21.22 21.49
C ASP A 59 -6.29 21.41 20.88
N GLU A 60 -5.78 22.63 20.92
CA GLU A 60 -4.47 22.98 20.37
C GLU A 60 -3.32 22.25 21.08
N ASN A 61 -3.59 21.65 22.24
CA ASN A 61 -2.63 20.89 23.05
C ASN A 61 -2.52 19.40 22.70
N GLU A 62 -3.28 18.87 21.74
CA GLU A 62 -3.10 17.47 21.30
C GLU A 62 -1.80 17.30 20.51
N GLU A 63 -0.88 16.52 21.09
CA GLU A 63 0.48 16.23 20.61
C GLU A 63 0.49 15.42 19.30
N TRP A 64 -0.59 14.66 19.01
CA TRP A 64 -0.69 13.79 17.85
C TRP A 64 -1.85 14.20 16.92
N LYS A 65 -1.54 14.44 15.64
CA LYS A 65 -2.54 14.83 14.63
C LYS A 65 -2.51 13.86 13.45
N ASN A 66 -3.70 13.46 12.99
CA ASN A 66 -3.84 12.69 11.77
C ASN A 66 -3.40 13.52 10.55
N ARG A 67 -2.77 12.87 9.57
CA ARG A 67 -2.21 13.54 8.38
C ARG A 67 -2.79 12.91 7.13
N LEU A 68 -3.21 13.77 6.20
CA LEU A 68 -3.50 13.40 4.82
C LEU A 68 -2.44 14.05 3.93
N ILE A 69 -1.77 13.25 3.12
CA ILE A 69 -0.67 13.71 2.28
C ILE A 69 -1.03 13.46 0.83
N TYR A 70 -1.01 14.51 0.03
CA TYR A 70 -1.23 14.43 -1.41
C TYR A 70 0.11 14.42 -2.16
N GLY A 71 0.34 13.39 -2.98
CA GLY A 71 1.56 13.27 -3.79
C GLY A 71 1.84 11.84 -4.24
N ASP A 72 2.94 11.65 -4.97
CA ASP A 72 3.44 10.30 -5.27
C ASP A 72 3.90 9.63 -3.97
N ASN A 73 3.31 8.48 -3.66
CA ASN A 73 3.62 7.72 -2.46
C ASN A 73 5.12 7.43 -2.27
N ILE A 74 5.91 7.30 -3.34
CA ILE A 74 7.35 7.04 -3.25
C ILE A 74 8.08 8.28 -2.73
N LEU A 75 7.67 9.47 -3.16
CA LEU A 75 8.25 10.73 -2.70
C LEU A 75 7.78 11.03 -1.27
N VAL A 76 6.52 10.75 -0.98
CA VAL A 76 5.96 10.88 0.36
C VAL A 76 6.71 9.99 1.34
N MET A 77 6.89 8.70 1.04
CA MET A 77 7.65 7.79 1.91
C MET A 77 9.10 8.21 2.08
N GLN A 78 9.74 8.78 1.05
CA GLN A 78 11.09 9.34 1.19
C GLN A 78 11.13 10.51 2.16
N GLY A 79 10.17 11.43 2.06
CA GLY A 79 10.05 12.53 3.00
C GLY A 79 9.73 12.07 4.42
N LEU A 80 8.87 11.05 4.59
CA LEU A 80 8.58 10.45 5.89
C LEU A 80 9.85 9.83 6.51
N LEU A 81 10.69 9.19 5.69
CA LEU A 81 11.96 8.61 6.13
C LEU A 81 13.01 9.67 6.46
N ALA A 82 13.08 10.75 5.70
CA ALA A 82 13.99 11.86 5.95
C ALA A 82 13.58 12.69 7.16
N GLY A 83 12.26 12.82 7.39
CA GLY A 83 11.71 13.92 8.16
C GLY A 83 11.73 15.22 7.37
N ASP A 84 11.07 16.23 7.93
CA ASP A 84 11.07 17.60 7.42
C ASP A 84 11.07 18.58 8.60
N SER A 85 12.24 19.15 8.88
CA SER A 85 12.41 20.15 9.93
C SER A 85 11.57 21.41 9.70
N SER A 86 11.24 21.73 8.44
CA SER A 86 10.46 22.93 8.10
C SER A 86 8.98 22.78 8.44
N SER A 87 8.42 21.57 8.34
CA SER A 87 7.05 21.25 8.80
C SER A 87 6.99 20.72 10.23
N GLY A 88 8.14 20.61 10.92
CA GLY A 88 8.26 20.01 12.25
C GLY A 88 8.02 18.50 12.26
N LEU A 89 8.11 17.85 11.10
CA LEU A 89 7.93 16.41 10.98
C LEU A 89 9.27 15.71 11.27
N GLU A 90 9.34 14.99 12.38
CA GLU A 90 10.49 14.11 12.62
C GLU A 90 10.53 12.94 11.63
N SER A 91 11.71 12.34 11.45
CA SER A 91 11.81 11.07 10.72
C SER A 91 10.89 10.02 11.34
N MET A 92 10.11 9.36 10.48
CA MET A 92 9.18 8.28 10.81
C MET A 92 9.81 6.90 10.58
N ARG A 93 11.11 6.83 10.29
CA ARG A 93 11.84 5.56 10.16
C ARG A 93 11.71 4.75 11.44
N GLY A 94 11.23 3.51 11.35
CA GLY A 94 11.09 2.66 12.52
C GLY A 94 9.95 3.04 13.48
N LYS A 95 9.03 3.94 13.10
CA LYS A 95 8.00 4.48 14.01
C LYS A 95 6.57 4.03 13.67
N ILE A 96 6.33 3.39 12.52
CA ILE A 96 4.97 2.99 12.11
C ILE A 96 4.66 1.56 12.58
N ASP A 97 3.62 1.38 13.40
CA ASP A 97 3.25 0.05 13.91
C ASP A 97 2.36 -0.75 12.95
N LEU A 98 1.61 -0.08 12.08
CA LEU A 98 0.68 -0.71 11.17
C LEU A 98 0.64 0.01 9.83
N ILE A 99 0.80 -0.75 8.76
CA ILE A 99 0.57 -0.31 7.38
C ILE A 99 -0.51 -1.19 6.77
N TYR A 100 -1.51 -0.57 6.15
CA TYR A 100 -2.47 -1.25 5.28
C TYR A 100 -2.35 -0.67 3.88
N ILE A 101 -2.27 -1.52 2.87
CA ILE A 101 -2.26 -1.09 1.47
C ILE A 101 -3.21 -1.93 0.61
N ASP A 102 -3.80 -1.24 -0.35
CA ASP A 102 -4.63 -1.80 -1.41
C ASP A 102 -4.10 -1.31 -2.77
N PRO A 103 -2.97 -1.87 -3.25
CA PRO A 103 -2.36 -1.43 -4.49
C PRO A 103 -3.29 -1.74 -5.68
N PRO A 104 -3.33 -0.89 -6.72
CA PRO A 104 -4.24 -1.09 -7.84
C PRO A 104 -4.03 -2.46 -8.50
N PHE A 105 -5.12 -3.20 -8.72
CA PHE A 105 -5.08 -4.47 -9.44
C PHE A 105 -5.44 -4.29 -10.91
N ASP A 106 -4.78 -5.10 -11.76
CA ASP A 106 -5.19 -5.37 -13.14
C ASP A 106 -6.53 -6.13 -13.16
N SER A 107 -7.59 -5.46 -12.73
CA SER A 107 -8.94 -6.00 -12.76
C SER A 107 -9.51 -5.98 -14.18
N LYS A 108 -8.81 -5.38 -15.15
CA LYS A 108 -9.37 -4.96 -16.46
C LYS A 108 -10.73 -4.28 -16.32
N ALA A 109 -11.06 -3.79 -15.12
CA ALA A 109 -12.32 -3.13 -14.85
C ALA A 109 -12.20 -1.75 -15.46
N ASP A 110 -13.02 -1.49 -16.47
CA ASP A 110 -13.17 -0.19 -17.07
C ASP A 110 -13.75 0.73 -15.96
N TYR A 111 -12.90 1.45 -15.22
CA TYR A 111 -13.31 2.45 -14.22
C TYR A 111 -13.97 3.69 -14.85
N ARG A 112 -14.61 3.52 -16.01
CA ARG A 112 -15.52 4.46 -16.62
C ARG A 112 -16.81 4.50 -15.81
N THR A 113 -16.77 5.10 -14.62
CA THR A 113 -17.99 5.42 -13.90
C THR A 113 -18.70 6.52 -14.69
N LYS A 114 -19.63 6.15 -15.59
CA LYS A 114 -20.55 7.11 -16.22
C LYS A 114 -21.51 7.61 -15.16
N ILE A 115 -21.12 8.65 -14.43
CA ILE A 115 -22.04 9.38 -13.58
C ILE A 115 -23.03 10.10 -14.51
N THR A 116 -24.24 9.57 -14.62
CA THR A 116 -25.31 10.21 -15.39
C THR A 116 -26.07 11.13 -14.44
N LEU A 117 -25.65 12.40 -14.36
CA LEU A 117 -26.44 13.43 -13.71
C LEU A 117 -27.60 13.82 -14.63
N PRO A 118 -28.83 14.06 -14.11
CA PRO A 118 -29.90 14.60 -14.93
C PRO A 118 -29.45 15.93 -15.54
N ASN A 119 -29.43 16.01 -16.87
CA ASN A 119 -29.10 17.19 -17.69
C ASN A 119 -27.62 17.61 -17.78
N VAL A 120 -26.64 16.78 -17.41
CA VAL A 120 -25.23 17.09 -17.70
C VAL A 120 -24.47 15.85 -18.19
N ASN A 121 -24.08 15.83 -19.47
CA ASN A 121 -23.12 14.86 -20.01
C ASN A 121 -21.70 15.26 -19.62
N LEU A 122 -21.32 14.99 -18.36
CA LEU A 122 -19.92 15.08 -17.95
C LEU A 122 -19.21 13.79 -18.37
N ASN A 123 -18.62 13.79 -19.55
CA ASN A 123 -17.50 12.88 -19.83
C ASN A 123 -16.33 13.33 -18.95
N GLN A 124 -16.24 12.82 -17.73
CA GLN A 124 -15.00 12.92 -16.96
C GLN A 124 -13.91 12.29 -17.81
N LYS A 125 -13.05 13.12 -18.40
CA LYS A 125 -11.79 12.66 -18.95
C LYS A 125 -11.05 12.00 -17.77
N PRO A 126 -10.47 10.81 -17.96
CA PRO A 126 -9.73 10.13 -16.91
C PRO A 126 -8.74 11.12 -16.29
N THR A 127 -8.56 11.04 -14.98
CA THR A 127 -7.48 11.81 -14.36
C THR A 127 -6.16 11.42 -15.03
N VAL A 128 -5.22 12.35 -15.14
CA VAL A 128 -3.90 12.10 -15.74
C VAL A 128 -3.27 10.85 -15.09
N ILE A 129 -3.50 10.63 -13.81
CA ILE A 129 -3.04 9.45 -13.08
C ILE A 129 -3.67 8.15 -13.61
N GLU A 130 -4.98 8.10 -13.83
CA GLU A 130 -5.67 6.93 -14.39
C GLU A 130 -5.29 6.69 -15.86
N GLN A 131 -5.17 7.75 -16.66
CA GLN A 131 -4.86 7.61 -18.08
C GLN A 131 -3.42 7.13 -18.31
N PHE A 132 -2.46 7.62 -17.52
CA PHE A 132 -1.07 7.14 -17.55
C PHE A 132 -0.93 5.74 -16.96
N ALA A 133 -1.74 5.40 -15.97
CA ALA A 133 -1.77 4.06 -15.41
C ALA A 133 -2.36 3.01 -16.37
N TYR A 134 -3.07 3.35 -17.45
CA TYR A 134 -3.68 2.33 -18.33
C TYR A 134 -3.27 2.39 -19.80
N ALA A 135 -2.86 3.55 -20.34
CA ALA A 135 -2.63 3.67 -21.79
C ALA A 135 -1.19 3.35 -22.25
N ASP A 136 -0.16 3.67 -21.45
CA ASP A 136 1.24 3.58 -21.91
C ASP A 136 2.18 2.76 -20.98
N THR A 137 1.80 2.48 -19.73
CA THR A 137 2.69 1.82 -18.74
C THR A 137 2.72 0.28 -18.83
N TRP A 138 1.80 -0.33 -19.60
CA TRP A 138 1.57 -1.79 -19.60
C TRP A 138 1.84 -2.48 -20.94
N LYS A 139 2.91 -2.11 -21.64
CA LYS A 139 3.43 -3.00 -22.71
C LYS A 139 3.92 -4.34 -22.14
N ASP A 140 4.36 -4.37 -20.86
CA ASP A 140 4.97 -5.54 -20.20
C ASP A 140 4.13 -6.13 -19.04
N GLY A 141 2.87 -5.72 -18.87
CA GLY A 141 1.95 -6.38 -17.94
C GLY A 141 2.46 -6.44 -16.47
N THR A 142 2.35 -7.61 -15.86
CA THR A 142 2.79 -7.91 -14.49
C THR A 142 4.23 -7.47 -14.18
N VAL A 143 5.14 -7.43 -15.17
CA VAL A 143 6.52 -6.98 -14.94
C VAL A 143 6.57 -5.52 -14.47
N SER A 144 5.83 -4.63 -15.15
CA SER A 144 5.75 -3.21 -14.79
C SER A 144 5.18 -3.03 -13.38
N TYR A 145 4.16 -3.81 -13.02
CA TYR A 145 3.56 -3.80 -11.68
C TYR A 145 4.57 -4.17 -10.60
N LEU A 146 5.30 -5.28 -10.80
CA LEU A 146 6.26 -5.75 -9.82
C LEU A 146 7.42 -4.77 -9.64
N LYS A 147 7.88 -4.15 -10.74
CA LYS A 147 8.87 -3.05 -10.70
C LYS A 147 8.34 -1.84 -9.92
N MET A 148 7.07 -1.49 -10.12
CA MET A 148 6.44 -0.38 -9.41
C MET A 148 6.28 -0.66 -7.91
N ILE A 149 5.85 -1.86 -7.51
CA ILE A 149 5.50 -2.16 -6.11
C ILE A 149 6.72 -2.50 -5.26
N TYR A 150 7.79 -3.08 -5.83
CA TYR A 150 9.00 -3.46 -5.10
C TYR A 150 9.60 -2.32 -4.24
N PRO A 151 9.97 -1.15 -4.81
CA PRO A 151 10.56 -0.08 -4.02
C PRO A 151 9.59 0.45 -2.96
N ARG A 152 8.28 0.42 -3.21
CA ARG A 152 7.26 0.87 -2.26
C ARG A 152 7.22 -0.03 -1.03
N LEU A 153 7.16 -1.35 -1.22
CA LEU A 153 7.18 -2.33 -0.13
C LEU A 153 8.47 -2.23 0.69
N ALA A 154 9.61 -2.01 0.03
CA ALA A 154 10.89 -1.84 0.72
C ALA A 154 10.94 -0.57 1.58
N LEU A 155 10.43 0.57 1.08
CA LEU A 155 10.36 1.79 1.88
C LEU A 155 9.35 1.68 3.03
N MET A 156 8.23 0.98 2.82
CA MET A 156 7.27 0.66 3.90
C MET A 156 7.94 -0.15 5.01
N ARG A 157 8.79 -1.14 4.67
CA ARG A 157 9.58 -1.88 5.66
C ARG A 157 10.49 -0.96 6.49
N GLU A 158 11.11 0.04 5.87
CA GLU A 158 11.97 1.00 6.57
C GLU A 158 11.18 1.89 7.54
N LEU A 159 9.94 2.25 7.17
CA LEU A 159 9.04 3.03 8.03
C LEU A 159 8.49 2.23 9.22
N LEU A 160 8.27 0.93 9.05
CA LEU A 160 7.72 0.08 10.12
C LEU A 160 8.62 0.03 11.35
N SER A 161 8.03 0.05 12.55
CA SER A 161 8.70 -0.28 13.80
C SER A 161 9.13 -1.75 13.83
N GLU A 162 10.04 -2.13 14.73
CA GLU A 162 10.49 -3.52 14.87
C GLU A 162 9.32 -4.49 15.15
N LYS A 163 8.29 -4.01 15.85
CA LYS A 163 7.06 -4.75 16.16
C LYS A 163 5.96 -4.54 15.12
N GLY A 164 6.24 -3.73 14.10
CA GLY A 164 5.27 -3.26 13.14
C GLY A 164 4.82 -4.36 12.18
N SER A 165 3.64 -4.15 11.59
CA SER A 165 3.03 -5.07 10.65
C SER A 165 2.50 -4.38 9.40
N ILE A 166 2.47 -5.14 8.31
CA ILE A 166 1.86 -4.72 7.05
C ILE A 166 0.80 -5.73 6.60
N TYR A 167 -0.33 -5.19 6.17
CA TYR A 167 -1.43 -5.89 5.53
C TYR A 167 -1.50 -5.46 4.08
N VAL A 168 -1.30 -6.41 3.17
CA VAL A 168 -1.34 -6.17 1.74
C VAL A 168 -2.58 -6.86 1.18
N HIS A 169 -3.60 -6.08 0.83
CA HIS A 169 -4.70 -6.58 0.02
C HIS A 169 -4.12 -6.95 -1.34
N ILE A 170 -4.44 -8.13 -1.88
CA ILE A 170 -3.94 -8.53 -3.20
C ILE A 170 -4.95 -9.39 -3.97
N ASP A 171 -5.07 -9.11 -5.27
CA ASP A 171 -5.81 -9.96 -6.19
C ASP A 171 -4.98 -11.19 -6.64
N TRP A 172 -5.68 -12.29 -6.91
CA TRP A 172 -5.12 -13.60 -7.27
C TRP A 172 -4.26 -13.59 -8.54
N HIS A 173 -4.41 -12.63 -9.47
CA HIS A 173 -3.59 -12.55 -10.68
C HIS A 173 -2.12 -12.23 -10.36
N VAL A 174 -1.85 -11.47 -9.28
CA VAL A 174 -0.50 -11.01 -8.92
C VAL A 174 -0.04 -11.45 -7.52
N GLY A 175 -0.96 -11.96 -6.70
CA GLY A 175 -0.74 -12.40 -5.32
C GLY A 175 0.56 -13.16 -5.09
N HIS A 176 0.76 -14.26 -5.83
CA HIS A 176 1.93 -15.11 -5.63
C HIS A 176 3.26 -14.40 -5.94
N TYR A 177 3.27 -13.51 -6.93
CA TYR A 177 4.47 -12.75 -7.27
C TYR A 177 4.78 -11.69 -6.22
N VAL A 178 3.75 -10.97 -5.74
CA VAL A 178 3.92 -10.01 -4.65
C VAL A 178 4.38 -10.68 -3.37
N LYS A 179 3.86 -11.89 -3.07
CA LYS A 179 4.33 -12.69 -1.94
C LYS A 179 5.83 -12.97 -2.02
N ILE A 180 6.34 -13.33 -3.20
CA ILE A 180 7.77 -13.58 -3.40
C ILE A 180 8.58 -12.29 -3.15
N LEU A 181 8.08 -11.13 -3.59
CA LEU A 181 8.74 -9.86 -3.28
C LEU A 181 8.73 -9.53 -1.79
N LEU A 182 7.63 -9.82 -1.09
CA LEU A 182 7.53 -9.67 0.36
C LEU A 182 8.52 -10.59 1.08
N ASP A 183 8.67 -11.84 0.66
CA ASP A 183 9.69 -12.77 1.19
C ASP A 183 11.11 -12.22 0.99
N ASP A 184 11.38 -11.60 -0.16
CA ASP A 184 12.68 -11.00 -0.49
C ASP A 184 13.01 -9.79 0.39
N ILE A 185 11.99 -8.95 0.66
CA ILE A 185 12.12 -7.67 1.37
C ILE A 185 12.06 -7.87 2.89
N PHE A 186 11.06 -8.58 3.39
CA PHE A 186 10.82 -8.80 4.82
C PHE A 186 11.53 -10.02 5.35
N GLY A 187 11.92 -10.96 4.49
CA GLY A 187 12.40 -12.27 4.89
C GLY A 187 11.25 -13.27 4.96
N LYS A 188 11.47 -14.45 4.37
CA LYS A 188 10.47 -15.54 4.29
C LYS A 188 9.84 -15.93 5.63
N ASN A 189 10.59 -15.83 6.73
CA ASN A 189 10.12 -16.22 8.07
C ASN A 189 9.19 -15.19 8.73
N ASN A 190 9.09 -14.00 8.16
CA ASN A 190 8.30 -12.90 8.70
C ASN A 190 6.89 -12.83 8.10
N PHE A 191 6.57 -13.68 7.12
CA PHE A 191 5.21 -13.92 6.66
C PHE A 191 4.43 -14.67 7.74
N VAL A 192 3.35 -14.07 8.26
CA VAL A 192 2.59 -14.65 9.37
C VAL A 192 1.38 -15.43 8.87
N ASN A 193 0.56 -14.82 8.00
CA ASN A 193 -0.66 -15.47 7.52
C ASN A 193 -1.17 -14.93 6.19
N GLU A 194 -1.96 -15.77 5.52
CA GLU A 194 -2.87 -15.38 4.44
C GLU A 194 -4.29 -15.30 5.01
N ILE A 195 -4.87 -14.10 5.02
CA ILE A 195 -6.19 -13.84 5.56
C ILE A 195 -7.19 -13.86 4.40
N ILE A 196 -8.13 -14.80 4.47
CA ILE A 196 -9.21 -14.95 3.50
C ILE A 196 -10.44 -14.22 4.00
N TRP A 197 -10.79 -13.11 3.35
CA TRP A 197 -12.00 -12.37 3.66
C TRP A 197 -13.14 -12.85 2.77
N HIS A 198 -13.99 -13.70 3.34
CA HIS A 198 -15.12 -14.28 2.63
C HIS A 198 -16.37 -13.39 2.70
N TYR A 199 -17.03 -13.19 1.56
CA TYR A 199 -18.29 -12.44 1.45
C TYR A 199 -19.45 -13.34 0.99
N LYS A 200 -20.65 -13.07 1.51
CA LYS A 200 -21.85 -13.90 1.27
C LYS A 200 -22.34 -13.82 -0.18
N THR A 201 -22.24 -12.64 -0.77
CA THR A 201 -22.83 -12.30 -2.08
C THR A 201 -21.74 -12.07 -3.11
N GLY A 202 -21.86 -12.70 -4.28
CA GLY A 202 -20.91 -12.56 -5.38
C GLY A 202 -21.50 -13.16 -6.64
N GLY A 203 -20.99 -12.79 -7.81
CA GLY A 203 -21.50 -13.26 -9.10
C GLY A 203 -21.56 -14.78 -9.18
N ALA A 204 -22.65 -15.29 -9.75
CA ALA A 204 -22.80 -16.70 -10.10
C ALA A 204 -22.52 -16.86 -11.61
N THR A 205 -21.71 -17.85 -11.95
CA THR A 205 -21.38 -18.16 -13.35
C THR A 205 -21.25 -19.66 -13.54
N ASP A 206 -21.71 -20.16 -14.68
CA ASP A 206 -21.59 -21.58 -15.03
C ASP A 206 -20.21 -21.92 -15.64
N ARG A 207 -19.36 -20.92 -15.88
CA ARG A 207 -18.07 -21.09 -16.58
C ARG A 207 -16.88 -21.35 -15.66
N TYR A 208 -16.96 -20.94 -14.40
CA TYR A 208 -15.87 -21.06 -13.43
C TYR A 208 -16.41 -21.00 -12.01
N PHE A 209 -15.60 -21.44 -11.04
CA PHE A 209 -15.98 -21.38 -9.63
C PHE A 209 -16.19 -19.93 -9.18
N ASN A 210 -17.29 -19.69 -8.47
CA ASN A 210 -17.64 -18.37 -7.98
C ASN A 210 -16.53 -17.81 -7.08
N ARG A 211 -16.09 -16.59 -7.39
CA ARG A 211 -15.22 -15.83 -6.49
C ARG A 211 -16.05 -15.35 -5.30
N LYS A 212 -15.61 -15.70 -4.10
CA LYS A 212 -16.34 -15.46 -2.84
C LYS A 212 -15.44 -14.90 -1.74
N HIS A 213 -14.20 -14.56 -2.07
CA HIS A 213 -13.27 -14.02 -1.11
C HIS A 213 -12.29 -13.07 -1.77
N ASP A 214 -11.73 -12.21 -0.94
CA ASP A 214 -10.51 -11.48 -1.21
C ASP A 214 -9.40 -11.97 -0.27
N THR A 215 -8.15 -11.68 -0.62
CA THR A 215 -6.98 -12.17 0.10
C THR A 215 -6.14 -11.02 0.61
N PHE A 216 -5.77 -11.07 1.89
CA PHE A 216 -4.78 -10.18 2.48
C PHE A 216 -3.57 -10.99 2.93
N PHE A 217 -2.37 -10.48 2.65
CA PHE A 217 -1.16 -11.01 3.28
C PHE A 217 -0.83 -10.21 4.53
N TYR A 218 -0.59 -10.93 5.62
CA TYR A 218 -0.15 -10.38 6.90
C TYR A 218 1.32 -10.72 7.14
N ILE A 219 2.14 -9.68 7.23
CA ILE A 219 3.59 -9.76 7.39
C ILE A 219 4.00 -8.86 8.56
N VAL A 220 4.96 -9.30 9.36
CA VAL A 220 5.59 -8.48 10.42
C VAL A 220 6.96 -8.01 9.98
N LYS A 221 7.47 -6.90 10.53
CA LYS A 221 8.84 -6.46 10.22
C LYS A 221 9.88 -7.46 10.73
N GLU A 222 9.75 -7.85 12.00
CA GLU A 222 10.59 -8.87 12.63
C GLU A 222 9.71 -9.86 13.40
N ILE A 223 9.93 -11.16 13.20
CA ILE A 223 9.27 -12.18 13.99
C ILE A 223 9.87 -12.24 15.40
N ILE A 224 9.16 -11.68 16.37
CA ILE A 224 9.52 -11.85 17.77
C ILE A 224 8.95 -13.18 18.21
N ILE A 225 9.82 -14.20 18.34
CA ILE A 225 9.43 -15.50 18.89
C ILE A 225 9.01 -15.29 20.35
N PHE A 226 7.71 -15.13 20.58
CA PHE A 226 7.15 -15.45 21.87
C PHE A 226 7.19 -16.96 22.01
N THR A 227 7.96 -17.48 22.96
CA THR A 227 7.79 -18.86 23.41
C THR A 227 6.38 -18.97 23.97
N ILE A 228 5.46 -19.47 23.16
CA ILE A 228 4.12 -19.83 23.64
C ILE A 228 4.31 -21.05 24.54
N ILE A 229 4.41 -20.83 25.85
CA ILE A 229 4.27 -21.88 26.85
C ILE A 229 2.80 -22.30 26.83
N THR A 230 2.43 -23.15 25.88
CA THR A 230 1.12 -23.78 25.86
C THR A 230 1.08 -24.79 26.99
N LYS A 231 0.49 -24.43 28.14
CA LYS A 231 -0.03 -25.42 29.09
C LYS A 231 -1.17 -26.17 28.39
N ARG A 232 -0.84 -27.23 27.65
CA ARG A 232 -1.83 -28.23 27.23
C ARG A 232 -2.41 -28.87 28.49
N LYS A 233 -3.57 -28.39 28.95
CA LYS A 233 -4.47 -29.25 29.73
C LYS A 233 -5.04 -30.27 28.75
N ARG A 234 -4.52 -31.51 28.81
CA ARG A 234 -5.24 -32.67 28.28
C ARG A 234 -6.55 -32.77 29.09
N LEU A 235 -7.68 -32.69 28.41
CA LEU A 235 -8.95 -33.26 28.88
C LEU A 235 -8.95 -34.75 28.52
#